data_AF-A0AAN6S3Q9-F1
#
_entry.id   AF-A0AAN6S3Q9-F1
#
_cell.length_a   1.000
_cell.length_b   1.000
_cell.length_c   1.000
_cell.angle_alpha   90.00
_cell.angle_beta   90.00
_cell.angle_gamma   90.00
#
_symmetry.space_group_name_H-M   'P 1'
#
loop_
_entity.id
_entity.type
_entity.pdbx_description
1 polymer ?
#
loop_
_entity_poly.entity_id
_entity_poly.type
_entity_poly.pdbx_seq_one_letter_code
_entity_poly.pdbx_strand_id
1 'polypeptide(L)'
;MLVSFLPLLALATSALAADPKPPALIYLYSINITIPSTVNLGSVPYGSRGILSISGGSFSGPKMSGKVTVGMDWGLTDTKGTFSPDALYVLQTNDNATIMVTEKGHAPNVQILFETGSSKYAWLNTLVAYATGGPTATGVALDVWQVGS
;
A
#
# COMPACT_ATOMS: atom_id res chain seq x y z
N MET A 1 -17.73 11.57 -67.04
CA MET A 1 -17.73 12.11 -65.67
C MET A 1 -18.48 11.11 -64.78
N LEU A 2 -17.76 10.25 -64.08
CA LEU A 2 -18.30 9.45 -62.98
C LEU A 2 -17.14 9.23 -62.00
N VAL A 3 -17.16 9.95 -60.89
CA VAL A 3 -16.16 9.84 -59.83
C VAL A 3 -16.61 8.68 -58.94
N SER A 4 -15.94 7.54 -59.05
CA SER A 4 -16.20 6.38 -58.21
C SER A 4 -15.65 6.64 -56.80
N PHE A 5 -16.54 6.87 -55.84
CA PHE A 5 -16.19 6.92 -54.42
C PHE A 5 -16.10 5.49 -53.88
N LEU A 6 -14.89 5.02 -53.58
CA LEU A 6 -14.72 3.88 -52.68
C LEU A 6 -15.19 4.32 -51.28
N PRO A 7 -16.10 3.59 -50.60
CA PRO A 7 -16.30 3.82 -49.19
C PRO A 7 -15.07 3.23 -48.48
N LEU A 8 -14.31 4.08 -47.80
CA LEU A 8 -13.35 3.62 -46.81
C LEU A 8 -14.16 3.01 -45.66
N LEU A 9 -14.37 1.70 -45.73
CA LEU A 9 -15.01 0.93 -44.66
C LEU A 9 -14.14 1.09 -43.42
N ALA A 10 -14.67 1.77 -42.40
CA ALA A 10 -13.98 2.03 -41.15
C ALA A 10 -13.63 0.68 -40.47
N LEU A 11 -12.35 0.32 -40.47
CA LEU A 11 -11.80 -0.66 -39.53
C LEU A 11 -11.67 -0.01 -38.16
N ALA A 12 -12.81 0.20 -37.50
CA ALA A 12 -12.86 0.37 -36.07
C ALA A 12 -13.31 -0.96 -35.46
N THR A 13 -12.47 -2.00 -35.58
CA THR A 13 -12.54 -3.12 -34.64
C THR A 13 -12.18 -2.54 -33.28
N SER A 14 -13.20 -2.26 -32.49
CA SER A 14 -13.07 -1.96 -31.07
C SER A 14 -12.21 -3.03 -30.44
N ALA A 15 -10.96 -2.72 -30.15
CA ALA A 15 -10.13 -3.50 -29.25
C ALA A 15 -10.66 -3.26 -27.82
N LEU A 16 -11.87 -3.74 -27.54
CA LEU A 16 -12.15 -4.33 -26.23
C LEU A 16 -11.31 -5.61 -26.25
N ALA A 17 -10.02 -5.43 -25.95
CA ALA A 17 -9.04 -6.49 -25.95
C ALA A 17 -9.51 -7.64 -25.04
N ALA A 18 -9.03 -8.84 -25.34
CA ALA A 18 -9.24 -10.08 -24.61
C ALA A 18 -9.30 -9.90 -23.06
N ASP A 19 -10.01 -10.80 -22.39
CA ASP A 19 -10.17 -10.81 -20.92
C ASP A 19 -8.86 -10.42 -20.22
N PRO A 20 -8.83 -9.31 -19.47
CA PRO A 20 -7.60 -8.83 -18.86
C PRO A 20 -7.10 -9.85 -17.84
N LYS A 21 -5.86 -10.31 -17.99
CA LYS A 21 -5.23 -11.18 -17.00
C LYS A 21 -4.90 -10.35 -15.77
N PRO A 22 -5.36 -10.75 -14.56
CA PRO A 22 -5.02 -10.03 -13.34
C PRO A 22 -3.52 -10.12 -13.06
N PRO A 23 -2.93 -9.12 -12.40
CA PRO A 23 -1.58 -9.22 -11.87
C PRO A 23 -1.51 -10.33 -10.81
N ALA A 24 -0.34 -10.94 -10.66
CA ALA A 24 -0.03 -11.84 -9.57
C ALA A 24 0.22 -11.08 -8.26
N LEU A 25 -0.06 -11.75 -7.13
CA LEU A 25 0.32 -11.31 -5.79
C LEU A 25 1.50 -12.15 -5.30
N ILE A 26 2.65 -11.51 -5.11
CA ILE A 26 3.88 -12.17 -4.67
C ILE A 26 4.15 -11.75 -3.25
N TYR A 27 4.12 -12.71 -2.31
CA TYR A 27 4.33 -12.44 -0.88
C TYR A 27 5.70 -11.78 -0.63
N LEU A 28 5.70 -10.66 0.10
CA LEU A 28 6.89 -9.92 0.48
C LEU A 28 7.29 -10.19 1.92
N TYR A 29 6.40 -9.90 2.87
CA TYR A 29 6.62 -10.07 4.31
C TYR A 29 5.31 -9.92 5.09
N SER A 30 5.29 -10.42 6.33
CA SER A 30 4.31 -10.07 7.36
C SER A 30 4.95 -9.04 8.29
N ILE A 31 4.13 -8.12 8.82
CA ILE A 31 4.56 -7.05 9.72
C ILE A 31 3.61 -6.96 10.91
N ASN A 32 4.17 -6.70 12.10
CA ASN A 32 3.44 -6.36 13.31
C ASN A 32 3.95 -5.01 13.82
N ILE A 33 3.10 -3.99 13.75
CA ILE A 33 3.37 -2.60 14.08
C ILE A 33 2.90 -2.32 15.50
N THR A 34 3.72 -1.64 16.29
CA THR A 34 3.40 -1.18 17.64
C THR A 34 2.94 0.28 17.62
N ILE A 35 1.75 0.52 18.19
CA ILE A 35 1.11 1.82 18.33
C ILE A 35 0.81 2.02 19.83
N PRO A 36 1.70 2.68 20.60
CA PRO A 36 1.55 2.77 22.05
C PRO A 36 0.49 3.80 22.48
N SER A 37 0.17 4.76 21.62
CA SER A 37 -0.81 5.81 21.91
C SER A 37 -1.41 6.41 20.65
N THR A 38 -2.59 7.00 20.83
CA THR A 38 -3.33 7.71 19.79
C THR A 38 -3.80 9.05 20.35
N VAL A 39 -3.51 10.14 19.64
CA VAL A 39 -4.15 11.43 19.90
C VAL A 39 -5.45 11.46 19.10
N ASN A 40 -6.58 11.46 19.80
CA ASN A 40 -7.89 11.56 19.17
C ASN A 40 -8.28 13.03 19.00
N LEU A 41 -8.46 13.48 17.76
CA LEU A 41 -8.96 14.82 17.45
C LEU A 41 -10.50 14.89 17.60
N GLY A 42 -11.17 13.75 17.77
CA GLY A 42 -12.61 13.66 17.82
C GLY A 42 -13.24 13.77 16.43
N SER A 43 -14.37 14.48 16.34
CA SER A 43 -15.09 14.68 15.08
C SER A 43 -14.46 15.78 14.23
N VAL A 44 -14.31 15.52 12.94
CA VAL A 44 -13.81 16.41 11.89
C VAL A 44 -14.78 16.36 10.70
N PRO A 45 -14.68 17.25 9.68
CA PRO A 45 -15.69 17.32 8.60
C PRO A 45 -15.99 16.01 7.87
N TYR A 46 -15.03 15.07 7.83
CA TYR A 46 -15.16 13.81 7.09
C TYR A 46 -15.29 12.56 7.97
N GLY A 47 -15.43 12.70 9.29
CA GLY A 47 -15.51 11.57 10.22
C GLY A 47 -14.77 11.83 11.52
N SER A 48 -14.12 10.81 12.09
CA SER A 48 -13.24 10.95 13.24
C SER A 48 -11.77 10.80 12.84
N ARG A 49 -10.89 11.59 13.44
CA ARG A 49 -9.46 11.61 13.14
C ARG A 49 -8.64 11.16 14.35
N GLY A 50 -7.78 10.16 14.14
CA GLY A 50 -6.75 9.76 15.08
C GLY A 50 -5.37 10.11 14.54
N ILE A 51 -4.44 10.48 15.41
CA ILE A 51 -3.01 10.53 15.14
C ILE A 51 -2.36 9.40 15.92
N LEU A 52 -2.03 8.31 15.24
CA LEU A 52 -1.48 7.09 15.79
C LEU A 52 0.04 7.16 15.67
N SER A 53 0.74 7.12 16.81
CA SER A 53 2.20 7.10 16.81
C SER A 53 2.69 5.68 16.55
N ILE A 54 3.52 5.48 15.53
CA ILE A 54 4.16 4.18 15.28
C ILE A 54 5.55 4.23 15.92
N SER A 55 5.78 3.40 16.93
CA SER A 55 7.02 3.44 17.73
C SER A 55 7.91 2.21 17.60
N GLY A 56 7.46 1.21 16.85
CA GLY A 56 8.16 -0.06 16.81
C GLY A 56 7.38 -1.15 16.10
N GLY A 57 7.90 -2.36 16.19
CA GLY A 57 7.36 -3.52 15.51
C GLY A 57 8.44 -4.36 14.86
N SER A 58 8.02 -5.46 14.25
CA SER A 58 8.89 -6.35 13.49
C SER A 58 8.23 -6.76 12.19
N PHE A 59 9.06 -7.10 11.20
CA PHE A 59 8.58 -7.67 9.95
C PHE A 59 9.51 -8.81 9.51
N SER A 60 8.95 -9.78 8.81
CA SER A 60 9.73 -10.90 8.30
C SER A 60 9.15 -11.46 7.01
N GLY A 61 10.04 -11.73 6.06
CA GLY A 61 9.70 -12.31 4.77
C GLY A 61 10.93 -12.91 4.08
N PRO A 62 10.73 -13.63 2.96
CA PRO A 62 11.81 -14.35 2.28
C PRO A 62 12.93 -13.46 1.75
N LYS A 63 12.65 -12.20 1.41
CA LYS A 63 13.62 -11.26 0.82
C LYS A 63 14.13 -10.20 1.79
N MET A 64 13.40 -9.96 2.89
CA MET A 64 13.71 -8.92 3.86
C MET A 64 13.05 -9.22 5.20
N SER A 65 13.79 -8.96 6.27
CA SER A 65 13.31 -9.01 7.65
C SER A 65 13.99 -7.93 8.47
N GLY A 66 13.33 -7.51 9.54
CA GLY A 66 13.85 -6.45 10.40
C GLY A 66 12.82 -5.90 11.38
N LYS A 67 12.99 -4.63 11.71
CA LYS A 67 12.15 -3.90 12.67
C LYS A 67 11.53 -2.66 12.06
N VAL A 68 10.40 -2.25 12.62
CA VAL A 68 9.84 -0.91 12.42
C VAL A 68 10.50 0.02 13.44
N THR A 69 10.87 1.23 13.06
CA THR A 69 11.58 2.16 13.95
C THR A 69 10.71 3.33 14.38
N VAL A 70 10.14 4.05 13.43
CA VAL A 70 9.36 5.26 13.69
C VAL A 70 8.35 5.46 12.57
N GLY A 71 7.21 6.07 12.91
CA GLY A 71 6.24 6.49 11.94
C GLY A 71 5.03 7.16 12.58
N MET A 72 4.05 7.44 11.74
CA MET A 72 2.77 8.01 12.14
C MET A 72 1.71 7.57 11.15
N ASP A 73 0.50 7.34 11.64
CA ASP A 73 -0.71 7.18 10.85
C ASP A 73 -1.71 8.26 11.28
N TRP A 74 -2.16 9.09 10.33
CA TRP A 74 -3.20 10.08 10.57
C TRP A 74 -4.56 9.65 10.03
N GLY A 75 -4.88 8.36 10.13
CA GLY A 75 -6.07 7.76 9.54
C GLY A 75 -7.41 8.37 9.94
N LEU A 76 -8.39 8.24 9.05
CA LEU A 76 -9.76 8.72 9.21
C LEU A 76 -10.72 7.55 9.38
N THR A 77 -11.58 7.60 10.38
CA THR A 77 -12.78 6.75 10.43
C THR A 77 -13.96 7.53 9.90
N ASP A 78 -14.55 7.12 8.78
CA ASP A 78 -15.71 7.81 8.22
C ASP A 78 -17.00 7.57 9.03
N THR A 79 -18.10 8.21 8.61
CA THR A 79 -19.40 8.10 9.29
C THR A 79 -20.05 6.71 9.17
N LYS A 80 -19.51 5.84 8.31
CA LYS A 80 -19.93 4.44 8.15
C LYS A 80 -19.05 3.48 8.96
N GLY A 81 -18.04 3.99 9.66
CA GLY A 81 -17.10 3.20 10.46
C GLY A 81 -15.92 2.64 9.67
N THR A 82 -15.74 3.02 8.41
CA THR A 82 -14.58 2.58 7.62
C THR A 82 -13.35 3.38 8.01
N PHE A 83 -12.34 2.69 8.56
CA PHE A 83 -11.03 3.27 8.82
C PHE A 83 -10.19 3.32 7.54
N SER A 84 -9.62 4.48 7.26
CA SER A 84 -8.77 4.74 6.10
C SER A 84 -7.40 5.20 6.60
N PRO A 85 -6.40 4.30 6.66
CA PRO A 85 -5.07 4.67 7.10
C PRO A 85 -4.42 5.63 6.10
N ASP A 86 -3.57 6.49 6.64
CA ASP A 86 -2.67 7.33 5.86
C ASP A 86 -1.38 7.43 6.67
N ALA A 87 -0.53 6.44 6.45
CA ALA A 87 0.61 6.17 7.30
C ALA A 87 1.93 6.35 6.56
N LEU A 88 2.92 6.84 7.30
CA LEU A 88 4.32 6.81 6.93
C LEU A 88 5.10 6.18 8.07
N TYR A 89 5.91 5.17 7.77
CA TYR A 89 6.79 4.55 8.74
C TYR A 89 8.10 4.07 8.12
N VAL A 90 9.07 3.78 8.97
CA VAL A 90 10.42 3.39 8.55
C VAL A 90 10.71 1.97 9.00
N LEU A 91 11.12 1.15 8.04
CA LEU A 91 11.68 -0.18 8.27
C LEU A 91 13.21 -0.08 8.34
N GLN A 92 13.79 -0.80 9.28
CA GLN A 92 15.22 -1.06 9.37
C GLN A 92 15.44 -2.56 9.20
N THR A 93 16.08 -2.95 8.11
CA THR A 93 16.40 -4.37 7.85
C THR A 93 17.53 -4.85 8.77
N ASN A 94 17.60 -6.17 8.97
CA ASN A 94 18.66 -6.79 9.77
C ASN A 94 20.07 -6.60 9.20
N ASP A 95 20.18 -6.29 7.91
CA ASP A 95 21.42 -5.96 7.21
C ASP A 95 21.61 -4.45 6.98
N ASN A 96 20.97 -3.63 7.83
CA ASN A 96 21.20 -2.19 7.98
C ASN A 96 20.71 -1.29 6.83
N ALA A 97 19.79 -1.74 5.98
CA ALA A 97 19.09 -0.87 5.04
C ALA A 97 17.89 -0.18 5.71
N THR A 98 17.72 1.11 5.41
CA THR A 98 16.58 1.91 5.84
C THR A 98 15.61 2.07 4.67
N ILE A 99 14.34 1.77 4.90
CA ILE A 99 13.28 1.81 3.89
C ILE A 99 12.11 2.59 4.46
N MET A 100 11.75 3.70 3.82
CA MET A 100 10.51 4.40 4.11
C MET A 100 9.34 3.68 3.44
N VAL A 101 8.23 3.60 4.15
CA VAL A 101 6.98 3.03 3.68
C VAL A 101 5.90 4.10 3.76
N THR A 102 5.11 4.23 2.69
CA THR A 102 3.85 4.97 2.73
C THR A 102 2.70 4.00 2.47
N GLU A 103 1.65 4.12 3.28
CA GLU A 103 0.50 3.22 3.27
C GLU A 103 -0.78 4.04 3.22
N LYS A 104 -1.68 3.72 2.27
CA LYS A 104 -3.01 4.34 2.17
C LYS A 104 -4.05 3.34 1.72
N GLY A 105 -5.28 3.45 2.20
CA GLY A 105 -6.39 2.64 1.68
C GLY A 105 -7.64 2.73 2.53
N HIS A 106 -8.43 1.66 2.49
CA HIS A 106 -9.62 1.48 3.30
C HIS A 106 -9.53 0.11 3.97
N ALA A 107 -9.34 0.09 5.28
CA ALA A 107 -9.15 -1.13 6.04
C ALA A 107 -10.28 -2.16 5.74
N PRO A 108 -9.93 -3.44 5.56
CA PRO A 108 -8.61 -4.03 5.83
C PRO A 108 -7.58 -3.88 4.69
N ASN A 109 -7.91 -3.23 3.57
CA ASN A 109 -7.14 -3.27 2.33
C ASN A 109 -6.38 -1.98 2.09
N VAL A 110 -5.05 -2.06 1.90
CA VAL A 110 -4.19 -0.89 1.70
C VAL A 110 -3.20 -1.08 0.57
N GLN A 111 -2.84 0.04 -0.07
CA GLN A 111 -1.70 0.15 -0.96
C GLN A 111 -0.48 0.56 -0.15
N ILE A 112 0.66 -0.02 -0.50
CA ILE A 112 1.97 0.31 0.04
C ILE A 112 2.93 0.71 -1.09
N LEU A 113 3.69 1.78 -0.86
CA LEU A 113 4.84 2.18 -1.66
C LEU A 113 6.08 2.28 -0.78
N PHE A 114 7.26 2.11 -1.40
CA PHE A 114 8.55 2.08 -0.72
C PHE A 114 9.50 3.13 -1.28
N GLU A 115 10.35 3.69 -0.42
CA GLU A 115 11.51 4.47 -0.82
C GLU A 115 12.75 4.06 -0.03
N THR A 116 13.87 3.84 -0.71
CA THR A 116 15.15 3.54 -0.08
C THR A 116 16.34 3.99 -0.94
N GLY A 117 17.40 4.45 -0.28
CA GLY A 117 18.71 4.70 -0.90
C GLY A 117 19.62 3.47 -0.98
N SER A 118 19.18 2.30 -0.46
CA SER A 118 19.99 1.08 -0.49
C SER A 118 20.03 0.48 -1.88
N SER A 119 21.23 0.29 -2.43
CA SER A 119 21.41 -0.39 -3.73
C SER A 119 20.90 -1.84 -3.71
N LYS A 120 21.04 -2.53 -2.58
CA LYS A 120 20.55 -3.91 -2.39
C LYS A 120 19.02 -3.99 -2.47
N TYR A 121 18.32 -2.95 -2.02
CA TYR A 121 16.86 -2.89 -1.96
C TYR A 121 16.25 -1.93 -2.98
N ALA A 122 17.03 -1.47 -3.98
CA ALA A 122 16.58 -0.52 -4.99
C ALA A 122 15.38 -1.02 -5.81
N TRP A 123 15.18 -2.34 -5.89
CA TRP A 123 14.02 -2.96 -6.53
C TRP A 123 12.68 -2.58 -5.87
N LEU A 124 12.68 -2.19 -4.59
CA LEU A 124 11.46 -1.74 -3.89
C LEU A 124 10.92 -0.41 -4.43
N ASN A 125 11.81 0.48 -4.91
CA ASN A 125 11.44 1.83 -5.35
C ASN A 125 10.53 1.84 -6.59
N THR A 126 10.37 0.71 -7.28
CA THR A 126 9.49 0.59 -8.46
C THR A 126 8.28 -0.31 -8.22
N LEU A 127 8.08 -0.78 -6.99
CA LEU A 127 6.97 -1.67 -6.66
C LEU A 127 5.72 -0.91 -6.22
N VAL A 128 4.58 -1.49 -6.56
CA VAL A 128 3.33 -1.28 -5.85
C VAL A 128 3.06 -2.54 -5.04
N ALA A 129 2.77 -2.37 -3.75
CA ALA A 129 2.36 -3.46 -2.89
C ALA A 129 0.90 -3.28 -2.45
N TYR A 130 0.26 -4.42 -2.22
CA TYR A 130 -1.03 -4.54 -1.55
C TYR A 130 -0.79 -5.16 -0.19
N ALA A 131 -1.52 -4.70 0.82
CA ALA A 131 -1.53 -5.35 2.12
C ALA A 131 -2.94 -5.49 2.68
N THR A 132 -3.12 -6.50 3.51
CA THR A 132 -4.32 -6.69 4.30
C THR A 132 -4.00 -7.21 5.69
N GLY A 133 -4.86 -6.88 6.65
CA GLY A 133 -4.74 -7.36 8.01
C GLY A 133 -5.67 -6.62 8.96
N GLY A 134 -5.23 -6.43 10.21
CA GLY A 134 -6.11 -5.87 11.22
C GLY A 134 -5.41 -5.55 12.55
N PRO A 135 -6.20 -5.06 13.52
CA PRO A 135 -5.67 -4.65 14.82
C PRO A 135 -5.14 -5.84 15.63
N THR A 136 -4.11 -5.57 16.42
CA THR A 136 -3.56 -6.46 17.45
C THR A 136 -3.76 -5.83 18.83
N ALA A 137 -3.36 -6.52 19.90
CA ALA A 137 -3.40 -5.97 21.26
C ALA A 137 -2.57 -4.69 21.43
N THR A 138 -1.56 -4.47 20.58
CA THR A 138 -0.57 -3.38 20.71
C THR A 138 -0.45 -2.52 19.46
N GLY A 139 -1.27 -2.72 18.43
CA GLY A 139 -1.18 -1.98 17.17
C GLY A 139 -1.87 -2.71 16.01
N VAL A 140 -1.15 -2.97 14.92
CA VAL A 140 -1.72 -3.53 13.67
C VAL A 140 -0.79 -4.59 13.10
N ALA A 141 -1.34 -5.68 12.57
CA ALA A 141 -0.59 -6.67 11.81
C ALA A 141 -1.12 -6.76 10.39
N LEU A 142 -0.20 -6.82 9.41
CA LEU A 142 -0.50 -6.91 7.99
C LEU A 142 0.34 -8.00 7.33
N ASP A 143 -0.21 -8.63 6.32
CA ASP A 143 0.53 -9.38 5.31
C ASP A 143 0.68 -8.49 4.07
N VAL A 144 1.85 -8.50 3.45
CA VAL A 144 2.19 -7.59 2.34
C VAL A 144 2.62 -8.40 1.11
N TRP A 145 2.06 -8.04 -0.04
CA TRP A 145 2.33 -8.64 -1.33
C TRP A 145 2.71 -7.58 -2.36
N GLN A 146 3.74 -7.87 -3.17
CA GLN A 146 4.00 -7.14 -4.40
C GLN A 146 2.86 -7.44 -5.39
N VAL A 147 2.32 -6.40 -6.01
CA VAL A 147 1.48 -6.51 -7.19
C VAL A 147 2.39 -6.52 -8.42
N GLY A 148 2.30 -7.54 -9.26
CA GLY A 148 3.18 -7.68 -10.42
C GLY A 148 2.53 -8.39 -11.60
N SER A 149 3.05 -8.15 -12.80
CA SER A 149 2.70 -8.90 -14.02
C SER A 149 3.41 -10.24 -14.12
#